data_AF-A0A972I7I9-F1
#
_entry.id   AF-A0A972I7I9-F1
#
_cell.length_a   1.000
_cell.length_b   1.000
_cell.length_c   1.000
_cell.angle_alpha   90.00
_cell.angle_beta   90.00
_cell.angle_gamma   90.00
#
_symmetry.space_group_name_H-M   'P 1'
#
loop_
_entity.id
_entity.type
_entity.pdbx_description
1 polymer ?
#
loop_
_entity_poly.entity_id
_entity_poly.type
_entity_poly.pdbx_seq_one_letter_code
_entity_poly.pdbx_strand_id
1 'polypeptide(L)'
;LPGIKLDFDGLLMNKDNDQLAGTLSFQETGYKQFIIAVSYDLTYDGVSRRIGLNAQTVDDKEVTVDINSDWGPATINMDLTFDPEFLITTEDELDIGNLKDVSGKVLVQGVEVGVVEKSDLGFVLIKYIDGSQEAF
;
A
#
# COMPACT_ATOMS: atom_id res chain seq x y z
N LEU A 1 19.83 11.61 12.22
CA LEU A 1 20.18 10.28 11.68
C LEU A 1 18.88 9.51 11.60
N PRO A 2 18.39 9.17 10.40
CA PRO A 2 17.24 8.27 10.28
C PRO A 2 17.56 6.94 10.96
N GLY A 3 16.59 6.35 11.64
CA GLY A 3 16.82 5.12 12.42
C GLY A 3 15.69 4.69 13.34
N ILE A 4 14.54 5.37 13.32
CA ILE A 4 13.35 4.91 14.03
C ILE A 4 12.74 3.74 13.25
N LYS A 5 12.58 2.61 13.94
CA LYS A 5 11.83 1.45 13.45
C LYS A 5 10.76 1.07 14.47
N LEU A 6 9.52 0.96 14.02
CA LEU A 6 8.43 0.37 14.81
C LEU A 6 7.92 -0.87 14.07
N ASP A 7 7.85 -1.99 14.78
CA ASP A 7 7.28 -3.23 14.28
C ASP A 7 6.13 -3.64 15.20
N PHE A 8 4.99 -3.95 14.60
CA PHE A 8 3.83 -4.52 15.27
C PHE A 8 3.53 -5.87 14.65
N ASP A 9 3.59 -6.91 15.47
CA ASP A 9 3.19 -8.25 15.09
C ASP A 9 1.93 -8.64 15.86
N GLY A 10 0.95 -9.20 15.15
CA GLY A 10 -0.32 -9.65 15.70
C GLY A 10 -0.69 -11.03 15.19
N LEU A 11 -1.31 -11.84 16.05
CA LEU A 11 -1.88 -13.12 15.69
C LEU A 11 -3.28 -13.23 16.31
N LEU A 12 -4.27 -13.48 15.47
CA LEU A 12 -5.63 -13.82 15.86
C LEU A 12 -5.92 -15.24 15.37
N MET A 13 -6.52 -16.06 16.23
CA MET A 13 -6.87 -17.44 15.90
C MET A 13 -8.29 -17.72 16.39
N ASN A 14 -9.12 -18.35 15.55
CA ASN A 14 -10.46 -18.79 15.94
C ASN A 14 -10.46 -20.28 16.36
N LYS A 15 -11.63 -20.78 16.75
CA LYS A 15 -11.82 -22.17 17.23
C LYS A 15 -11.71 -23.21 16.11
N ASP A 16 -11.83 -22.76 14.87
CA ASP A 16 -11.82 -23.56 13.65
C ASP A 16 -10.41 -23.61 13.01
N ASN A 17 -9.39 -23.10 13.72
CA ASN A 17 -8.00 -22.94 13.29
C ASN A 17 -7.80 -22.00 12.09
N ASP A 18 -8.78 -21.15 11.77
CA ASP A 18 -8.50 -19.99 10.94
C ASP A 18 -7.59 -19.05 11.74
N GLN A 19 -6.57 -18.56 11.08
CA GLN A 19 -5.57 -17.68 11.67
C GLN A 19 -5.41 -16.43 10.82
N LEU A 20 -5.27 -15.29 11.47
CA LEU A 20 -4.82 -14.06 10.86
C LEU A 20 -3.54 -13.64 11.59
N ALA A 21 -2.39 -13.83 10.95
CA ALA A 21 -1.15 -13.24 11.39
C ALA A 21 -0.92 -11.96 10.60
N GLY A 22 -0.44 -10.91 11.26
CA GLY A 22 -0.18 -9.63 10.61
C GLY A 22 1.08 -8.99 11.14
N THR A 23 1.85 -8.39 10.25
CA THR A 23 2.99 -7.54 10.57
C THR A 23 2.74 -6.16 9.97
N LEU A 24 3.00 -5.13 10.76
CA LEU A 24 3.05 -3.74 10.33
C LEU A 24 4.41 -3.17 10.76
N SER A 25 5.24 -2.77 9.81
CA SER A 25 6.53 -2.15 10.07
C SER A 25 6.59 -0.75 9.50
N PHE A 26 7.09 0.19 10.29
CA PHE A 26 7.46 1.54 9.88
C PHE A 26 8.95 1.72 10.07
N GLN A 27 9.65 2.15 9.03
CA GLN A 27 11.08 2.43 9.08
C GLN A 27 11.39 3.78 8.46
N GLU A 28 11.97 4.69 9.24
CA GLU A 28 12.51 5.94 8.73
C GLU A 28 13.83 5.68 7.98
N THR A 29 13.91 6.08 6.73
CA THR A 29 15.10 5.92 5.87
C THR A 29 15.84 7.24 5.63
N GLY A 30 15.17 8.37 5.84
CA GLY A 30 15.66 9.72 5.65
C GLY A 30 14.74 10.74 6.32
N TYR A 31 15.13 12.03 6.30
CA TYR A 31 14.25 13.09 6.81
C TYR A 31 12.94 13.09 5.99
N LYS A 32 11.81 12.81 6.66
CA LYS A 32 10.48 12.62 6.06
C LYS A 32 10.36 11.48 5.05
N GLN A 33 11.29 10.52 5.04
CA GLN A 33 11.25 9.37 4.13
C GLN A 33 11.04 8.08 4.92
N PHE A 34 10.07 7.28 4.49
CA PHE A 34 9.65 6.08 5.21
C PHE A 34 9.46 4.89 4.28
N ILE A 35 9.70 3.71 4.85
CA ILE A 35 9.17 2.44 4.33
C ILE A 35 8.08 1.99 5.30
N ILE A 36 6.90 1.72 4.75
CA ILE A 36 5.75 1.16 5.46
C ILE A 36 5.50 -0.20 4.83
N ALA A 37 5.62 -1.27 5.60
CA ALA A 37 5.29 -2.60 5.13
C ALA A 37 4.17 -3.17 5.99
N VAL A 38 3.14 -3.66 5.32
CA VAL A 38 2.02 -4.35 5.92
C VAL A 38 1.98 -5.73 5.30
N SER A 39 1.91 -6.78 6.10
CA SER A 39 1.76 -8.14 5.63
C SER A 39 0.72 -8.84 6.48
N TYR A 40 -0.18 -9.59 5.85
CA TYR A 40 -1.14 -10.43 6.55
C TYR A 40 -1.12 -11.82 5.95
N ASP A 41 -0.98 -12.83 6.82
CA ASP A 41 -1.20 -14.22 6.50
C ASP A 41 -2.57 -14.63 7.04
N LEU A 42 -3.52 -14.89 6.14
CA LEU A 42 -4.87 -15.38 6.43
C LEU A 42 -4.96 -16.86 6.10
N THR A 43 -5.29 -17.71 7.06
CA THR A 43 -5.78 -19.06 6.77
C THR A 43 -7.29 -19.05 6.82
N TYR A 44 -7.92 -19.41 5.70
CA TYR A 44 -9.37 -19.60 5.59
C TYR A 44 -9.64 -20.93 4.89
N ASP A 45 -10.52 -21.77 5.46
CA ASP A 45 -10.82 -23.12 4.97
C ASP A 45 -9.55 -24.00 4.81
N GLY A 46 -8.58 -23.85 5.72
CA GLY A 46 -7.32 -24.61 5.70
C GLY A 46 -6.31 -24.18 4.63
N VAL A 47 -6.61 -23.14 3.85
CA VAL A 47 -5.68 -22.57 2.87
C VAL A 47 -5.07 -21.29 3.43
N SER A 48 -3.75 -21.29 3.62
CA SER A 48 -2.99 -20.10 4.02
C SER A 48 -2.75 -19.19 2.83
N ARG A 49 -2.94 -17.89 3.04
CA ARG A 49 -2.93 -16.83 2.04
C ARG A 49 -2.15 -15.64 2.56
N ARG A 50 -1.37 -15.00 1.70
CA ARG A 50 -0.55 -13.83 2.04
C ARG A 50 -0.94 -12.62 1.20
N ILE A 51 -1.18 -11.51 1.88
CA ILE A 51 -1.35 -10.18 1.29
C ILE A 51 -0.27 -9.28 1.85
N GLY A 52 0.49 -8.62 0.97
CA GLY A 52 1.53 -7.66 1.34
C GLY A 52 1.26 -6.31 0.69
N LEU A 53 1.41 -5.23 1.45
CA LEU A 53 1.45 -3.85 0.98
C LEU A 53 2.79 -3.26 1.40
N ASN A 54 3.57 -2.76 0.46
CA ASN A 54 4.80 -2.05 0.74
C ASN A 54 4.68 -0.65 0.15
N ALA A 55 4.67 0.37 1.00
CA ALA A 55 4.75 1.76 0.59
C ALA A 55 6.14 2.30 0.90
N GLN A 56 6.72 3.03 -0.04
CA GLN A 56 8.02 3.66 0.11
C GLN A 56 7.95 5.10 -0.38
N THR A 57 8.41 6.03 0.45
CA THR A 57 8.65 7.41 0.03
C THR A 57 9.84 7.44 -0.94
N VAL A 58 9.62 7.94 -2.15
CA VAL A 58 10.66 8.14 -3.17
C VAL A 58 11.33 9.50 -2.92
N ASP A 59 10.52 10.55 -2.76
CA ASP A 59 10.93 11.90 -2.40
C ASP A 59 9.86 12.60 -1.53
N ASP A 60 9.98 13.90 -1.30
CA ASP A 60 9.04 14.66 -0.46
C ASP A 60 7.62 14.73 -1.05
N LYS A 61 7.41 14.36 -2.31
CA LYS A 61 6.14 14.45 -3.03
C LYS A 61 5.64 13.12 -3.55
N GLU A 62 6.47 12.11 -3.66
CA GLU A 62 6.14 10.84 -4.29
C GLU A 62 6.27 9.65 -3.34
N VAL A 63 5.25 8.79 -3.35
CA VAL A 63 5.20 7.52 -2.63
C VAL A 63 4.85 6.40 -3.60
N THR A 64 5.71 5.40 -3.71
CA THR A 64 5.43 4.16 -4.44
C THR A 64 4.76 3.17 -3.50
N VAL A 65 3.71 2.49 -3.96
CA VAL A 65 3.00 1.43 -3.23
C VAL A 65 2.92 0.18 -4.10
N ASP A 66 3.39 -0.93 -3.55
CA ASP A 66 3.30 -2.27 -4.13
C ASP A 66 2.36 -3.14 -3.30
N ILE A 67 1.25 -3.57 -3.90
CA ILE A 67 0.30 -4.52 -3.30
C ILE A 67 0.46 -5.87 -4.00
N ASN A 68 0.73 -6.91 -3.22
CA ASN A 68 0.91 -8.27 -3.69
C ASN A 68 -0.03 -9.21 -2.94
N SER A 69 -0.67 -10.13 -3.67
CA SER A 69 -1.54 -11.17 -3.11
C SER A 69 -1.22 -12.52 -3.74
N ASP A 70 -1.47 -13.60 -3.00
CA ASP A 70 -1.42 -14.97 -3.52
C ASP A 70 -2.80 -15.56 -3.86
N TRP A 71 -3.89 -14.77 -3.71
CA TRP A 71 -5.24 -15.13 -4.19
C TRP A 71 -5.30 -15.29 -5.71
N GLY A 72 -4.34 -14.67 -6.38
CA GLY A 72 -3.97 -14.77 -7.77
C GLY A 72 -2.70 -13.92 -7.92
N PRO A 73 -1.85 -14.16 -8.92
CA PRO A 73 -0.58 -13.43 -9.13
C PRO A 73 -0.83 -12.00 -9.63
N ALA A 74 -1.74 -11.30 -8.98
CA ALA A 74 -2.09 -9.92 -9.23
C ALA A 74 -1.19 -9.03 -8.35
N THR A 75 -0.44 -8.17 -9.00
CA THR A 75 0.41 -7.15 -8.39
C THR A 75 -0.14 -5.80 -8.82
N ILE A 76 -0.39 -4.92 -7.85
CA ILE A 76 -0.78 -3.52 -8.12
C ILE A 76 0.41 -2.67 -7.73
N ASN A 77 0.99 -1.99 -8.71
CA ASN A 77 2.07 -1.03 -8.49
C ASN A 77 1.51 0.35 -8.77
N MET A 78 1.68 1.28 -7.84
CA MET A 78 1.18 2.63 -8.00
C MET A 78 2.14 3.66 -7.40
N ASP A 79 2.24 4.80 -8.05
CA ASP A 79 2.95 5.98 -7.59
C ASP A 79 1.91 7.05 -7.24
N LEU A 80 2.01 7.57 -6.03
CA LEU A 80 1.15 8.60 -5.46
C LEU A 80 1.94 9.90 -5.37
N THR A 81 1.47 10.96 -6.04
CA THR A 81 2.09 12.28 -5.98
C THR A 81 1.24 13.23 -5.13
N PHE A 82 1.88 14.00 -4.25
CA PHE A 82 1.25 14.92 -3.32
C PHE A 82 1.66 16.38 -3.57
N ASP A 83 0.80 17.33 -3.17
CA ASP A 83 1.04 18.77 -3.27
C ASP A 83 0.49 19.48 -2.01
N PRO A 84 1.30 20.22 -1.24
CA PRO A 84 2.70 20.58 -1.51
C PRO A 84 3.73 19.45 -1.32
N GLU A 85 3.58 18.59 -0.31
CA GLU A 85 4.47 17.48 0.07
C GLU A 85 3.66 16.34 0.70
N PHE A 86 4.12 15.09 0.65
CA PHE A 86 3.48 13.94 1.30
C PHE A 86 3.30 14.16 2.81
N LEU A 87 4.33 14.65 3.49
CA LEU A 87 4.29 14.97 4.93
C LEU A 87 4.73 16.40 5.18
N ILE A 88 3.83 17.19 5.76
CA ILE A 88 4.04 18.59 6.12
C ILE A 88 4.24 18.64 7.62
N THR A 89 5.35 19.22 8.05
CA THR A 89 5.67 19.40 9.48
C THR A 89 5.75 20.88 9.77
N THR A 90 4.89 21.39 10.64
CA THR A 90 5.00 22.73 11.23
C THR A 90 5.52 22.61 12.66
N GLU A 91 5.75 23.72 13.37
CA GLU A 91 6.23 23.68 14.75
C GLU A 91 5.26 22.94 15.70
N ASP A 92 3.96 22.92 15.37
CA ASP A 92 2.91 22.40 16.24
C ASP A 92 2.11 21.23 15.65
N GLU A 93 2.25 20.91 14.35
CA GLU A 93 1.39 19.93 13.67
C GLU A 93 2.12 19.10 12.60
N LEU A 94 1.76 17.81 12.53
CA LEU A 94 2.06 16.91 11.43
C LEU A 94 0.80 16.80 10.56
N ASP A 95 0.90 17.23 9.31
CA ASP A 95 -0.18 17.17 8.32
C ASP A 95 0.27 16.37 7.09
N ILE A 96 -0.69 15.93 6.28
CA ILE A 96 -0.47 15.16 5.04
C ILE A 96 -0.90 16.03 3.87
N GLY A 97 -0.06 16.18 2.85
CA GLY A 97 -0.43 16.93 1.65
C GLY A 97 -1.60 16.32 0.91
N ASN A 98 -2.21 17.09 0.02
CA ASN A 98 -3.32 16.59 -0.79
C ASN A 98 -2.77 15.66 -1.88
N LEU A 99 -3.45 14.54 -2.10
CA LEU A 99 -3.18 13.68 -3.25
C LEU A 99 -3.40 14.48 -4.54
N LYS A 100 -2.32 14.72 -5.28
CA LYS A 100 -2.32 15.48 -6.53
C LYS A 100 -2.56 14.57 -7.72
N ASP A 101 -1.82 13.46 -7.80
CA ASP A 101 -1.88 12.53 -8.91
C ASP A 101 -1.68 11.08 -8.46
N VAL A 102 -2.15 10.15 -9.27
CA VAL A 102 -1.98 8.70 -9.09
C VAL A 102 -1.69 8.10 -10.45
N SER A 103 -0.65 7.30 -10.54
CA SER A 103 -0.39 6.50 -11.73
C SER A 103 0.03 5.09 -11.34
N GLY A 104 -0.24 4.10 -12.18
CA GLY A 104 0.13 2.74 -11.85
C GLY A 104 -0.47 1.70 -12.76
N LYS A 105 -0.19 0.43 -12.45
CA LYS A 105 -0.60 -0.72 -13.25
C LYS A 105 -1.03 -1.87 -12.37
N VAL A 106 -1.98 -2.64 -12.88
CA VAL A 106 -2.34 -3.96 -12.35
C VAL A 106 -1.76 -5.02 -13.26
N LEU A 107 -0.97 -5.91 -12.70
CA LEU A 107 -0.26 -6.97 -13.40
C LEU A 107 -0.76 -8.32 -12.92
N VAL A 108 -1.21 -9.21 -13.80
CA VAL A 108 -1.47 -10.62 -13.48
C VAL A 108 -0.41 -11.49 -14.15
N GLN A 109 0.42 -12.18 -13.36
CA GLN A 109 1.58 -12.95 -13.87
C GLN A 109 2.54 -12.08 -14.72
N GLY A 110 2.68 -10.80 -14.36
CA GLY A 110 3.50 -9.85 -15.13
C GLY A 110 2.84 -9.31 -16.41
N VAL A 111 1.60 -9.72 -16.72
CA VAL A 111 0.82 -9.17 -17.83
C VAL A 111 -0.04 -8.02 -17.32
N GLU A 112 0.06 -6.86 -17.95
CA GLU A 112 -0.80 -5.70 -17.62
C GLU A 112 -2.27 -6.02 -17.94
N VAL A 113 -3.12 -5.96 -16.92
CA VAL A 113 -4.56 -6.21 -17.00
C VAL A 113 -5.40 -5.00 -16.59
N GLY A 114 -4.76 -3.93 -16.14
CA GLY A 114 -5.45 -2.71 -15.76
C GLY A 114 -4.48 -1.57 -15.45
N VAL A 115 -5.05 -0.38 -15.33
CA VAL A 115 -4.34 0.85 -14.99
C VAL A 115 -4.88 1.42 -13.69
N VAL A 116 -4.00 2.08 -12.95
CA VAL A 116 -4.35 2.84 -11.75
C VAL A 116 -4.25 4.32 -12.09
N GLU A 117 -5.29 5.07 -11.78
CA GLU A 117 -5.38 6.50 -12.05
C GLU A 117 -6.14 7.23 -10.94
N LYS A 118 -6.03 8.55 -10.92
CA LYS A 118 -6.82 9.39 -10.03
C LYS A 118 -8.18 9.70 -10.65
N SER A 119 -9.25 9.46 -9.89
CA SER A 119 -10.62 9.84 -10.26
C SER A 119 -10.82 11.35 -10.25
N ASP A 120 -11.79 11.85 -11.05
CA ASP A 120 -12.25 13.25 -11.01
C ASP A 120 -12.74 13.69 -9.61
N LEU A 121 -13.14 12.73 -8.78
CA LEU A 121 -13.57 12.96 -7.40
C LEU A 121 -12.42 12.88 -6.37
N GLY A 122 -11.19 12.66 -6.83
CA GLY A 122 -9.99 12.74 -6.00
C GLY A 122 -9.53 11.44 -5.33
N PHE A 123 -10.19 10.31 -5.59
CA PHE A 123 -9.83 9.00 -5.04
C PHE A 123 -9.06 8.13 -6.05
N VAL A 124 -8.51 7.01 -5.59
CA VAL A 124 -7.77 6.05 -6.44
C VAL A 124 -8.78 5.18 -7.20
N LEU A 125 -8.65 5.13 -8.53
CA LEU A 125 -9.48 4.33 -9.41
C LEU A 125 -8.62 3.32 -10.16
N ILE A 126 -9.06 2.07 -10.17
CA ILE A 126 -8.48 1.01 -10.99
C ILE A 126 -9.44 0.71 -12.13
N LYS A 127 -8.92 0.73 -13.37
CA LYS A 127 -9.65 0.35 -14.59
C LYS A 127 -9.03 -0.89 -15.20
N TYR A 128 -9.81 -1.96 -15.30
CA TYR A 128 -9.39 -3.21 -15.91
C TYR A 128 -9.66 -3.21 -17.42
N ILE A 129 -8.84 -3.96 -18.16
CA ILE A 129 -8.96 -4.10 -19.63
C ILE A 129 -10.29 -4.75 -20.03
N ASP A 130 -10.89 -5.55 -19.15
CA ASP A 130 -12.22 -6.16 -19.37
C ASP A 130 -13.39 -5.17 -19.17
N GLY A 131 -13.11 -3.93 -18.77
CA GLY A 131 -14.08 -2.87 -18.55
C GLY A 131 -14.64 -2.80 -17.12
N SER A 132 -14.23 -3.69 -16.22
CA SER A 132 -14.54 -3.58 -14.79
C SER A 132 -13.69 -2.49 -14.10
N GLN A 133 -14.13 -2.02 -12.93
CA GLN A 133 -13.45 -0.96 -12.18
C GLN A 133 -13.61 -1.11 -10.66
N GLU A 134 -12.60 -0.66 -9.92
CA GLU A 134 -12.56 -0.62 -8.45
C GLU A 134 -12.14 0.77 -7.96
N ALA A 135 -12.70 1.21 -6.83
CA ALA A 135 -12.40 2.51 -6.22
C ALA A 135 -12.02 2.34 -4.75
N PHE A 136 -10.99 3.07 -4.31
CA PHE A 136 -10.44 3.05 -2.95
C PHE A 136 -10.43 4.45 -2.34
#